data_AF-A0A087L5Y1-F1
#
_entry.id   AF-A0A087L5Y1-F1
#
_cell.length_a   1.000
_cell.length_b   1.000
_cell.length_c   1.000
_cell.angle_alpha   90.00
_cell.angle_beta   90.00
_cell.angle_gamma   90.00
#
_symmetry.space_group_name_H-M   'P 1'
#
loop_
_entity.id
_entity.type
_entity.pdbx_description
1 polymer ?
#
loop_
_entity_poly.entity_id
_entity_poly.type
_entity_poly.pdbx_seq_one_letter_code
_entity_poly.pdbx_strand_id
1 'polypeptide(L)' 'MPFELNKETLVDPLYTPILNLIARGELNNDIKAVQHHFRIGYNRARRILENIKLNHSLIE' A
#
# COMPACT_ATOMS: atom_id res chain seq x y z
N MET A 1 14.74 -12.28 26.17
CA MET A 1 14.88 -12.74 24.77
C MET A 1 14.82 -11.52 23.87
N PRO A 2 15.89 -11.13 23.15
CA PRO A 2 15.77 -10.09 22.15
C PRO A 2 14.97 -10.66 20.97
N PHE A 3 13.92 -9.95 20.55
CA PHE A 3 13.16 -10.33 19.38
C PHE A 3 13.95 -9.86 18.15
N GLU A 4 14.58 -10.79 17.43
CA GLU A 4 15.14 -10.51 16.11
C GLU A 4 13.97 -10.19 15.17
N LEU A 5 13.73 -8.90 14.96
CA LEU A 5 12.78 -8.42 13.96
C LEU A 5 13.38 -8.76 12.59
N ASN A 6 13.02 -9.93 12.06
CA ASN A 6 13.33 -10.33 10.70
C ASN A 6 12.98 -9.18 9.75
N LYS A 7 14.00 -8.50 9.24
CA LYS A 7 13.91 -7.41 8.25
C LYS A 7 13.66 -7.96 6.84
N GLU A 8 13.00 -9.10 6.73
CA GLU A 8 12.25 -9.36 5.51
C GLU A 8 11.14 -8.34 5.53
N THR A 9 11.27 -7.31 4.69
CA THR A 9 10.21 -6.34 4.42
C THR A 9 9.00 -7.13 3.93
N LEU A 10 8.21 -7.65 4.88
CA LEU A 10 6.91 -8.25 4.64
C LEU A 10 6.11 -7.13 4.00
N VAL A 11 6.06 -7.20 2.67
CA VAL A 11 5.23 -6.33 1.85
C VAL A 11 3.84 -6.42 2.46
N ASP A 12 3.25 -5.24 2.75
CA ASP A 12 1.96 -5.20 3.40
C ASP A 12 0.98 -6.09 2.61
N PRO A 13 0.22 -7.00 3.24
CA PRO A 13 -0.67 -7.89 2.52
C PRO A 13 -1.73 -7.15 1.69
N LEU A 14 -1.98 -5.87 1.96
CA LEU A 14 -2.86 -5.02 1.16
C LEU A 14 -2.19 -4.39 -0.07
N TYR A 15 -0.87 -4.52 -0.22
CA TYR A 15 -0.12 -3.94 -1.34
C TYR A 15 -0.64 -4.43 -2.69
N THR A 16 -0.65 -5.74 -2.93
CA THR A 16 -1.08 -6.31 -4.22
C THR A 16 -2.56 -6.03 -4.51
N PRO A 17 -3.50 -6.18 -3.55
CA PRO A 17 -4.89 -5.75 -3.75
C PRO A 17 -5.03 -4.27 -4.13
N ILE A 18 -4.37 -3.36 -3.40
CA ILE A 18 -4.44 -1.92 -3.68
C ILE A 18 -3.88 -1.61 -5.06
N LEU A 19 -2.71 -2.16 -5.38
CA LEU A 19 -2.07 -2.01 -6.69
C LEU A 19 -3.00 -2.44 -7.83
N ASN A 20 -3.62 -3.62 -7.70
CA ASN A 20 -4.50 -4.15 -8.73
C ASN A 20 -5.74 -3.26 -8.96
N LEU A 21 -6.34 -2.74 -7.89
CA LEU A 21 -7.51 -1.85 -8.00
C LEU A 21 -7.14 -0.50 -8.63
N ILE A 22 -5.99 0.08 -8.24
CA ILE A 22 -5.51 1.34 -8.82
C ILE A 22 -5.16 1.13 -10.31
N ALA A 23 -4.45 0.06 -10.65
CA ALA A 23 -4.09 -0.25 -12.03
C ALA A 23 -5.31 -0.50 -12.95
N ARG A 24 -6.45 -0.92 -12.38
CA ARG A 24 -7.73 -1.07 -13.10
C ARG A 24 -8.55 0.22 -13.15
N GLY A 25 -8.13 1.29 -12.47
CA GLY A 25 -8.92 2.52 -12.30
C GLY A 25 -10.14 2.35 -11.39
N GLU A 26 -10.23 1.25 -10.64
CA GLU A 26 -11.32 0.95 -9.71
C GLU A 26 -11.14 1.62 -8.34
N LEU A 27 -9.92 2.08 -8.06
CA LEU A 27 -9.57 2.81 -6.84
C LEU A 27 -8.66 3.98 -7.17
N ASN A 28 -8.99 5.16 -6.66
CA ASN A 28 -8.15 6.34 -6.84
C ASN A 28 -6.81 6.15 -6.10
N ASN A 29 -5.73 6.64 -6.73
CA ASN A 29 -4.38 6.72 -6.16
C ASN A 29 -4.29 7.83 -5.09
N ASP A 30 -5.18 7.80 -4.11
CA ASP A 30 -5.31 8.77 -3.03
C ASP A 30 -5.35 8.06 -1.67
N ILE A 31 -4.70 8.66 -0.67
CA ILE A 31 -4.61 8.08 0.67
C ILE A 31 -6.01 7.91 1.27
N LYS A 32 -6.90 8.90 1.16
CA LYS A 32 -8.24 8.80 1.76
C LYS A 32 -9.06 7.72 1.06
N ALA A 33 -8.97 7.60 -0.26
CA ALA A 33 -9.65 6.54 -1.01
C ALA A 33 -9.22 5.15 -0.51
N VAL A 34 -7.91 4.91 -0.38
CA VAL A 34 -7.35 3.65 0.14
C VAL A 34 -7.77 3.40 1.59
N GLN A 35 -7.73 4.43 2.45
CA GLN A 35 -8.16 4.31 3.84
C GLN A 35 -9.63 3.91 3.96
N HIS A 36 -10.52 4.54 3.19
CA HIS A 36 -11.95 4.25 3.22
C HIS A 36 -12.25 2.86 2.65
N HIS A 37 -11.64 2.49 1.52
CA HIS A 37 -11.86 1.21 0.86
C HIS A 37 -11.41 0.03 1.73
N PHE A 38 -10.20 0.10 2.29
CA PHE A 38 -9.60 -1.00 3.03
C PHE A 38 -9.77 -0.89 4.55
N ARG A 39 -10.38 0.19 5.04
CA ARG A 39 -10.56 0.50 6.48
C ARG A 39 -9.25 0.45 7.27
N ILE A 40 -8.23 1.12 6.74
CA ILE A 40 -6.90 1.18 7.34
C ILE A 40 -6.51 2.59 7.78
N GLY A 41 -5.56 2.66 8.72
CA GLY A 41 -5.01 3.91 9.20
C GLY A 41 -4.15 4.63 8.14
N TYR A 42 -4.05 5.95 8.29
CA TYR A 42 -3.35 6.85 7.37
C TYR A 42 -1.92 6.41 7.08
N ASN A 43 -1.15 6.10 8.12
CA ASN A 43 0.26 5.71 7.98
C ASN A 43 0.44 4.43 7.17
N ARG A 44 -0.49 3.49 7.29
CA ARG A 44 -0.45 2.23 6.55
C ARG A 44 -0.76 2.47 5.07
N ALA A 45 -1.83 3.22 4.78
CA ALA A 45 -2.19 3.60 3.42
C ALA A 45 -1.07 4.40 2.73
N ARG A 46 -0.50 5.40 3.41
CA ARG A 46 0.64 6.20 2.92
C ARG A 46 1.83 5.32 2.56
N ARG A 47 2.26 4.42 3.45
CA ARG A 47 3.40 3.53 3.20
C ARG A 47 3.17 2.61 1.99
N ILE A 48 1.95 2.11 1.83
CA ILE A 48 1.61 1.26 0.68
C ILE A 48 1.67 2.06 -0.62
N LEU A 49 1.05 3.25 -0.66
CA LEU A 49 1.07 4.10 -1.84
C LEU A 49 2.47 4.58 -2.20
N GLU A 50 3.30 4.92 -1.21
CA GLU A 50 4.72 5.24 -1.43
C GLU A 50 5.47 4.06 -2.06
N ASN A 51 5.27 2.84 -1.56
CA ASN A 51 5.86 1.66 -2.15
C ASN A 51 5.34 1.38 -3.56
N ILE A 52 4.05 1.63 -3.84
CA ILE A 52 3.49 1.50 -5.19
C ILE A 52 4.17 2.51 -6.13
N LYS A 53 4.27 3.78 -5.72
CA LYS A 53 4.90 4.84 -6.52
C LYS A 53 6.37 4.57 -6.82
N LEU A 54 7.12 4.02 -5.86
CA LEU A 54 8.53 3.69 -6.03
C LEU A 54 8.77 2.52 -7.00
N ASN A 55 7.87 1.53 -7.00
CA ASN A 55 8.04 0.32 -7.81
C ASN A 55 7.27 0.37 -9.15
N HIS A 56 6.25 1.22 -9.26
CA HIS A 56 5.35 1.33 -10.40
C HIS A 56 5.06 2.80 -10.73
N SER A 57 6.09 3.50 -11.21
CA SER A 57 6.08 4.94 -11.55
C SER A 57 5.10 5.35 -12.66
N LEU A 58 4.49 4.38 -13.36
CA LEU A 58 3.52 4.62 -14.44
C LEU A 58 2.06 4.71 -13.96
N ILE A 59 1.83 4.52 -12.66
CA ILE A 59 0.51 4.63 -12.04
C ILE A 59 0.40 6.04 -11.45
N GLU A 60 -0.12 6.99 -12.24
CA GLU A 60 -0.49 8.35 -11.81
C GLU A 60 -1.98 8.43 -11.43
#